data_AF-A0AAD5VG90-F1
#
_entry.id   AF-A0AAD5VG90-F1
#
_cell.length_a   1.000
_cell.length_b   1.000
_cell.length_c   1.000
_cell.angle_alpha   90.00
_cell.angle_beta   90.00
_cell.angle_gamma   90.00
#
_symmetry.space_group_name_H-M   'P 1'
#
loop_
_entity.id
_entity.type
_entity.pdbx_description
1 polymer ?
#
loop_
_entity_poly.entity_id
_entity_poly.type
_entity_poly.pdbx_seq_one_letter_code
_entity_poly.pdbx_strand_id
1 'polypeptide(L)'
;MVRSTPLKADVLTDLADSFGLERSIPENPVPTFYSSDPNHANTVIDLMFTASSIGQLISHQIALEHWLPSDHAPLLIDLPIAPELICHTQRAIKRNSKEEDYLLTQIIGELKEIK
;
A
#
# COMPACT_ATOMS: atom_id res chain seq x y z
N MET A 1 -19.04 39.99 5.36
CA MET A 1 -18.02 38.94 5.56
C MET A 1 -18.44 37.75 4.72
N VAL A 2 -17.87 37.56 3.53
CA VAL A 2 -18.23 36.42 2.66
C VAL A 2 -17.58 35.19 3.27
N ARG A 3 -18.39 34.26 3.78
CA ARG A 3 -17.89 32.93 4.16
C ARG A 3 -17.58 32.21 2.86
N SER A 4 -16.31 32.15 2.47
CA SER A 4 -15.87 31.25 1.41
C SER A 4 -16.08 29.82 1.92
N THR A 5 -16.91 29.05 1.22
CA THR A 5 -17.02 27.62 1.48
C THR A 5 -15.63 27.02 1.30
N PRO A 6 -15.10 26.27 2.28
CA PRO A 6 -13.79 25.64 2.14
C PRO A 6 -13.81 24.71 0.93
N LEU A 7 -12.70 24.62 0.19
CA LEU A 7 -12.61 23.69 -0.93
C LEU A 7 -12.76 22.28 -0.36
N LYS A 8 -13.42 21.38 -1.10
CA LYS A 8 -13.64 19.99 -0.64
C LYS A 8 -12.32 19.28 -0.28
N ALA A 9 -11.23 19.65 -0.95
CA ALA A 9 -9.89 19.16 -0.68
C ALA A 9 -9.36 19.60 0.70
N ASP A 10 -9.68 20.82 1.16
CA ASP A 10 -9.25 21.32 2.47
C ASP A 10 -9.94 20.53 3.58
N VAL A 11 -11.26 20.30 3.44
CA VAL A 11 -12.03 19.49 4.39
C VAL A 11 -11.53 18.05 4.46
N LEU A 12 -11.17 17.46 3.31
CA LEU A 12 -10.57 16.12 3.28
C LEU A 12 -9.19 16.09 3.93
N THR A 13 -8.40 17.15 3.78
CA THR A 13 -7.07 17.26 4.41
C THR A 13 -7.20 17.37 5.93
N ASP A 14 -8.10 18.22 6.42
CA ASP A 14 -8.39 18.36 7.86
C ASP A 14 -8.88 17.05 8.46
N LEU A 15 -9.74 16.31 7.73
CA LEU A 15 -10.23 15.02 8.17
C LEU A 15 -9.10 13.98 8.22
N ALA A 16 -8.24 13.92 7.20
CA ALA A 16 -7.11 13.01 7.17
C ALA A 16 -6.13 13.28 8.33
N ASP A 17 -5.86 14.56 8.62
CA ASP A 17 -5.01 14.97 9.74
C ASP A 17 -5.59 14.48 11.08
N SER A 18 -6.91 14.53 11.26
CA SER A 18 -7.57 14.00 12.47
C SER A 18 -7.37 12.49 12.69
N PHE A 19 -6.97 11.75 11.64
CA PHE A 19 -6.62 10.33 11.70
C PHE A 19 -5.10 10.08 11.76
N GLY A 20 -4.28 11.12 11.88
CA GLY A 20 -2.81 10.99 11.84
C GLY A 20 -2.29 10.62 10.45
N LEU A 21 -2.99 11.08 9.41
CA LEU A 21 -2.58 10.93 8.02
C LEU A 21 -2.16 12.29 7.47
N GLU A 22 -1.08 12.29 6.70
CA GLU A 22 -0.59 13.46 5.99
C GLU A 22 -0.78 13.25 4.48
N ARG A 23 -1.09 14.34 3.77
CA ARG A 23 -1.20 14.30 2.32
C ARG A 23 0.19 14.13 1.71
N SER A 24 0.38 13.10 0.90
CA SER A 24 1.62 12.91 0.14
C SER A 24 1.76 13.98 -0.94
N ILE A 25 3.00 14.43 -1.17
CA ILE A 25 3.35 15.45 -2.15
C ILE A 25 3.81 14.76 -3.45
N PRO A 26 3.26 15.12 -4.62
CA PRO A 26 3.73 14.57 -5.89
C PRO A 26 5.12 15.11 -6.24
N GLU A 27 5.99 14.25 -6.77
CA GLU A 27 7.28 14.64 -7.34
C GLU A 27 7.11 15.51 -8.59
N ASN A 28 6.08 15.20 -9.37
CA ASN A 28 5.69 15.90 -10.58
C ASN A 28 4.25 16.43 -10.45
N PRO A 29 4.04 17.69 -10.02
CA PRO A 29 2.71 18.24 -9.82
C PRO A 29 2.02 18.52 -11.16
N VAL A 30 1.27 17.54 -11.65
CA VAL A 30 0.42 17.61 -12.85
C VAL A 30 -1.02 17.23 -12.49
N PRO A 31 -2.02 17.49 -13.37
CA PRO A 31 -3.38 17.02 -13.14
C PRO A 31 -3.45 15.50 -12.96
N THR A 32 -4.38 15.04 -12.13
CA THR A 32 -4.70 13.61 -11.99
C THR A 32 -5.91 13.22 -12.82
N PHE A 33 -6.73 14.20 -13.22
CA PHE A 33 -7.89 14.02 -14.09
C PHE A 33 -7.78 14.93 -15.31
N TYR A 34 -8.07 14.36 -16.48
CA TYR A 34 -8.02 15.03 -17.77
C TYR A 34 -9.36 14.93 -18.47
N SER A 35 -10.02 16.08 -18.63
CA SER A 35 -11.34 16.10 -19.25
C SER A 35 -11.22 15.91 -20.76
N SER A 36 -12.16 15.16 -21.34
CA SER A 36 -12.36 15.12 -22.79
C SER A 36 -13.13 16.36 -23.31
N ASP A 37 -13.76 17.13 -22.43
CA ASP A 37 -14.43 18.37 -22.78
C ASP A 37 -13.44 19.54 -22.76
N PRO A 38 -13.21 20.25 -23.88
CA PRO A 38 -12.29 21.38 -23.93
C PRO A 38 -12.69 22.57 -23.05
N ASN A 39 -13.93 22.62 -22.56
CA ASN A 39 -14.40 23.67 -21.65
C ASN A 39 -14.14 23.35 -20.18
N HIS A 40 -13.73 22.12 -19.86
CA HIS A 40 -13.39 21.70 -18.51
C HIS A 40 -11.87 21.60 -18.37
N ALA A 41 -11.33 22.34 -17.41
CA ALA A 41 -9.91 22.25 -17.09
C ALA A 41 -9.57 20.87 -16.51
N ASN A 42 -8.36 20.41 -16.79
CA ASN A 42 -7.77 19.27 -16.09
C ASN A 42 -7.60 19.62 -14.61
N THR A 43 -7.85 18.66 -13.72
CA THR A 43 -7.89 18.91 -12.28
C THR A 43 -7.08 17.89 -11.48
N VAL A 44 -6.79 18.24 -10.22
CA VAL A 44 -6.18 17.35 -9.23
C VAL A 44 -7.28 16.97 -8.26
N ILE A 45 -7.84 15.77 -8.44
CA ILE A 45 -8.94 15.25 -7.61
C ILE A 45 -8.62 13.91 -6.97
N ASP A 46 -7.57 13.24 -7.43
CA ASP A 46 -7.03 12.04 -6.82
C ASP A 46 -5.93 12.44 -5.85
N LEU A 47 -6.07 12.03 -4.60
CA LEU A 47 -5.20 12.42 -3.50
C LEU A 47 -4.69 11.15 -2.82
N MET A 48 -3.43 11.20 -2.38
CA MET A 48 -2.82 10.13 -1.61
C MET A 48 -2.49 10.64 -0.22
N PHE A 49 -2.85 9.85 0.79
CA PHE A 49 -2.57 10.13 2.19
C PHE A 49 -1.76 8.97 2.78
N THR A 50 -0.74 9.29 3.57
CA THR A 50 0.15 8.33 4.23
C THR A 50 0.19 8.62 5.73
N ALA A 51 0.69 7.67 6.53
CA ALA A 51 0.85 7.93 7.96
C ALA A 51 1.85 9.08 8.18
N SER A 52 1.55 10.02 9.09
CA SER A 52 2.42 11.18 9.35
C SER A 52 3.85 10.80 9.77
N SER A 53 4.05 9.59 10.30
CA SER A 53 5.39 9.06 10.64
C SER A 53 6.30 8.85 9.43
N ILE A 54 5.72 8.69 8.24
CA ILE A 54 6.44 8.45 6.98
C ILE A 54 6.12 9.49 5.90
N GLY A 55 5.09 10.32 6.08
CA GLY A 55 4.56 11.23 5.05
C GLY A 55 5.58 12.20 4.48
N GLN A 56 6.48 12.75 5.32
CA GLN A 56 7.53 13.66 4.87
C GLN A 56 8.69 12.96 4.15
N LEU A 57 8.80 11.63 4.27
CA LEU A 57 9.87 10.84 3.69
C LEU A 57 9.48 10.21 2.36
N ILE A 58 8.19 10.24 2.00
CA ILE A 58 7.66 9.52 0.84
C ILE A 58 6.84 10.47 -0.04
N SER A 59 7.41 10.78 -1.20
CA SER A 59 6.72 11.38 -2.32
C SER A 59 6.08 10.32 -3.22
N HIS A 60 5.12 10.74 -4.04
CA HIS A 60 4.49 9.88 -5.03
C HIS A 60 4.68 10.48 -6.43
N GLN A 61 4.49 9.66 -7.46
CA GLN A 61 4.56 10.08 -8.86
C GLN A 61 3.18 10.02 -9.50
N ILE A 62 2.93 10.96 -10.41
CA ILE A 62 1.80 10.92 -11.33
C ILE A 62 2.33 10.36 -12.65
N ALA A 63 2.11 9.08 -12.90
CA ALA A 63 2.79 8.36 -13.98
C ALA A 63 2.01 8.39 -15.30
N LEU A 64 2.13 9.51 -16.01
CA LEU A 64 1.48 9.74 -17.30
C LEU A 64 1.95 8.76 -18.40
N GLU A 65 3.15 8.22 -18.26
CA GLU A 65 3.70 7.20 -19.17
C GLU A 65 3.01 5.83 -19.05
N HIS A 66 2.35 5.58 -17.91
CA HIS A 66 1.56 4.37 -17.65
C HIS A 66 0.07 4.59 -17.90
N TRP A 67 -0.28 5.70 -18.54
CA TRP A 67 -1.66 6.10 -18.72
C TRP A 67 -2.39 5.19 -19.70
N LEU A 68 -3.42 4.53 -19.19
CA LEU A 68 -4.35 3.66 -19.90
C LEU A 68 -5.52 4.50 -20.50
N PRO A 69 -6.57 3.92 -21.11
CA PRO A 69 -7.67 4.68 -21.72
C PRO A 69 -8.58 5.43 -20.73
N SER A 70 -8.20 5.51 -19.45
CA SER A 70 -8.95 6.26 -18.44
C SER A 70 -8.72 7.75 -18.60
N ASP A 71 -9.65 8.57 -18.12
CA ASP A 71 -9.50 10.01 -17.91
C ASP A 71 -8.69 10.36 -16.65
N HIS A 72 -8.30 9.37 -15.83
CA HIS A 72 -7.44 9.55 -14.68
C HIS A 72 -6.01 9.06 -14.91
N ALA A 73 -5.03 9.85 -14.48
CA ALA A 73 -3.62 9.49 -14.46
C ALA A 73 -3.31 8.60 -13.24
N PRO A 74 -2.56 7.51 -13.41
CA PRO A 74 -2.14 6.67 -12.28
C PRO A 74 -1.26 7.41 -11.26
N LEU A 75 -1.48 7.12 -9.98
CA LEU A 75 -0.61 7.54 -8.88
C LEU A 75 0.24 6.36 -8.42
N LEU A 76 1.56 6.54 -8.34
CA LEU A 76 2.52 5.53 -7.92
C LEU A 76 3.25 5.99 -6.67
N ILE A 77 3.42 5.08 -5.70
CA ILE A 77 4.17 5.33 -4.48
C ILE A 77 4.98 4.09 -4.11
N ASP A 78 6.23 4.30 -3.71
CA ASP A 78 7.08 3.25 -3.17
C ASP A 78 7.08 3.34 -1.65
N LEU A 79 6.53 2.32 -0.99
CA LEU A 79 6.51 2.24 0.46
C LEU A 79 7.62 1.30 0.94
N PRO A 80 8.57 1.76 1.77
CA PRO A 80 9.57 0.87 2.34
C PRO A 80 8.88 -0.10 3.30
N ILE A 81 8.97 -1.39 3.00
CA ILE A 81 8.56 -2.44 3.94
C ILE A 81 9.73 -2.62 4.90
N ALA A 82 9.50 -2.33 6.18
CA ALA A 82 10.48 -2.64 7.21
C ALA A 82 10.75 -4.16 7.16
N PRO A 83 12.01 -4.60 7.24
CA PRO A 83 12.29 -6.02 7.34
C PRO A 83 11.62 -6.53 8.61
N GLU A 84 10.54 -7.30 8.46
CA GLU A 84 10.05 -8.12 9.56
C GLU A 84 11.19 -9.07 9.92
N LEU A 85 11.56 -9.07 11.20
CA LEU A 85 12.47 -10.07 11.71
C LEU A 85 11.74 -11.41 11.63
N ILE A 86 11.82 -12.09 10.47
CA ILE A 86 11.33 -13.45 10.32
C ILE A 86 12.27 -14.31 11.13
N CYS A 87 11.93 -14.51 12.40
CA CYS A 87 12.59 -15.45 13.28
C CYS A 87 12.40 -16.86 12.70
N HIS A 88 13.29 -17.27 11.81
CA HIS A 88 13.43 -18.67 11.43
C HIS A 88 13.97 -19.44 12.63
N THR A 89 13.09 -19.88 13.53
CA THR A 89 13.43 -21.00 14.40
C THR A 89 13.51 -22.23 13.52
N GLN A 90 14.73 -22.64 13.15
CA GLN A 90 14.94 -23.99 12.63
C GLN A 90 14.58 -24.97 13.74
N ARG A 91 13.36 -25.50 13.68
CA ARG A 91 12.94 -26.62 14.53
C ARG A 91 13.49 -27.89 13.88
N ALA A 92 14.69 -28.28 14.27
CA ALA A 92 15.21 -29.59 13.94
C ALA A 92 14.72 -30.61 14.97
N ILE A 93 14.18 -31.73 14.50
CA ILE A 93 13.96 -32.88 15.36
C ILE A 93 15.33 -33.48 15.67
N LYS A 94 15.64 -33.66 16.95
CA LYS A 94 16.92 -34.27 17.36
C LYS A 94 16.94 -35.72 16.90
N ARG A 95 18.03 -36.13 16.26
CA ARG A 95 18.23 -37.51 15.84
C ARG A 95 18.17 -38.46 17.05
N ASN A 96 17.49 -39.59 16.89
CA ASN A 96 17.13 -40.59 17.88
C ASN A 96 16.31 -40.04 19.05
N SER A 97 15.43 -39.06 18.80
CA SER A 97 14.48 -38.57 19.80
C SER A 97 13.13 -39.27 19.68
N LYS A 98 12.35 -39.24 20.77
CA LYS A 98 10.97 -39.73 20.75
C LYS A 98 10.10 -38.97 19.75
N GLU A 99 10.37 -37.68 19.52
CA GLU A 99 9.70 -36.91 18.47
C GLU A 99 10.03 -37.44 17.06
N GLU A 100 11.27 -37.88 16.80
CA GLU A 100 11.64 -38.49 15.52
C GLU A 100 10.91 -39.82 15.32
N ASP A 101 10.91 -40.68 16.34
CA ASP A 101 10.23 -41.98 16.30
C ASP A 101 8.72 -41.83 16.07
N TYR A 102 8.10 -40.84 16.71
CA TYR A 102 6.68 -40.53 16.53
C TYR A 102 6.38 -40.07 15.10
N LEU A 103 7.17 -39.14 14.57
CA LEU A 103 7.00 -38.64 13.20
C LEU A 103 7.19 -39.76 12.17
N LEU A 104 8.23 -40.58 12.32
CA LEU A 104 8.49 -41.71 11.43
C LEU A 104 7.34 -42.73 11.46
N THR A 105 6.76 -42.97 12.63
CA THR A 105 5.60 -43.87 12.76
C THR A 105 4.37 -43.32 12.04
N GLN A 106 4.10 -42.01 12.13
CA GLN A 106 3.00 -41.37 11.40
C GLN A 106 3.20 -41.47 9.87
N ILE A 107 4.39 -41.13 9.37
CA ILE A 107 4.71 -41.19 7.95
C ILE A 107 4.56 -42.62 7.40
N ILE A 108 5.05 -43.63 8.15
CA ILE A 108 4.92 -45.03 7.75
C ILE A 108 3.46 -45.49 7.78
N GLY A 109 2.65 -44.97 8.71
CA GLY A 109 1.21 -45.22 8.77
C GLY A 109 0.48 -44.66 7.54
N GLU A 110 0.71 -43.40 7.21
CA GLU A 110 0.09 -42.72 6.06
C GLU A 110 0.48 -43.35 4.72
N LEU A 111 1.73 -43.79 4.57
CA LEU A 111 2.20 -44.48 3.35
C LEU A 111 1.56 -45.86 3.15
N LYS A 112 1.03 -46.50 4.19
CA LYS A 112 0.34 -47.79 4.11
C LYS A 112 -1.13 -47.65 3.70
N GLU A 113 -1.75 -46.50 3.99
CA GLU A 113 -3.14 -46.18 3.63
C GLU A 113 -3.30 -45.71 2.16
N ILE A 114 -2.18 -45.52 1.44
CA ILE A 114 -2.15 -45.10 0.02
C ILE A 114 -2.02 -46.31 -0.94
N LYS A 115 -2.10 -47.55 -0.44
CA LYS A 115 -2.11 -48.78 -1.26
C LYS A 115 -3.48 -49.45 -1.25
#